data_AF-A0A4Q2S0G9-F1
#
_entry.id   AF-A0A4Q2S0G9-F1
#
_cell.length_a   1.000
_cell.length_b   1.000
_cell.length_c   1.000
_cell.angle_alpha   90.00
_cell.angle_beta   90.00
_cell.angle_gamma   90.00
#
_symmetry.space_group_name_H-M   'P 1'
#
loop_
_entity.id
_entity.type
_entity.pdbx_description
1 polymer ?
#
loop_
_entity_poly.entity_id
_entity_poly.type
_entity_poly.pdbx_seq_one_letter_code
_entity_poly.pdbx_strand_id
1 'polypeptide(L)'
;MSSNKQRKSRQDAERQQLEREQQRLAAVRRRRTALLSILSAVVGVVVVVGLLAILTRGGDEPDEGTQPPQVQDTSMLEEEAAGEAQGAAVNEAMAAGEVVAEDFTVEPGTAVDSGIKPPRDDRPVACGAKAPANARATRPRFPGGPAQVLEGGVDYVARITTSCGPIVIDLLEKDAPVAVNSFVFLARQGFYDGLEVFRDYGAIAAVEAGSGDNTVGWDAGYQLPDELDLAEREGYPVGTVTTAGLGQPYTAGSGFFIAYGKEFDSGFATNRVQTSFGRVLSGMDVIATMTAMERLGMGGESFAKRLFLEKVVIEER
;
A
#
# COMPACT_ATOMS: atom_id res chain seq x y z
N MET A 1 32.49 -37.36 38.47
CA MET A 1 31.03 -37.57 38.38
C MET A 1 30.20 -36.31 38.05
N SER A 2 30.80 -35.13 37.82
CA SER A 2 30.05 -33.85 37.63
C SER A 2 29.58 -33.58 36.19
N SER A 3 30.25 -34.11 35.16
CA SER A 3 30.05 -33.74 33.74
C SER A 3 28.72 -34.26 33.12
N ASN A 4 28.29 -35.47 33.46
CA ASN A 4 27.06 -36.04 32.90
C ASN A 4 25.78 -35.38 33.44
N LYS A 5 25.82 -34.88 34.68
CA LYS A 5 24.66 -34.22 35.29
C LYS A 5 24.43 -32.83 34.69
N GLN A 6 25.51 -32.11 34.37
CA GLN A 6 25.44 -30.80 33.72
C GLN A 6 24.95 -30.90 32.26
N ARG A 7 25.42 -31.89 31.49
CA ARG A 7 24.93 -32.13 30.12
C ARG A 7 23.44 -32.44 30.07
N LYS A 8 22.96 -33.28 30.99
CA LYS A 8 21.54 -33.60 31.12
C LYS A 8 20.71 -32.35 31.46
N SER A 9 21.17 -31.53 32.40
CA SER A 9 20.47 -30.28 32.77
C SER A 9 20.37 -29.25 31.62
N ARG A 10 21.39 -29.18 30.74
CA ARG A 10 21.35 -28.30 29.56
C ARG A 10 20.36 -28.81 28.52
N GLN A 11 20.35 -30.11 28.26
CA GLN A 11 19.40 -30.74 27.33
C GLN A 11 17.94 -30.59 27.81
N ASP A 12 17.71 -30.70 29.12
CA ASP A 12 16.37 -30.51 29.70
C ASP A 12 15.92 -29.03 29.60
N ALA A 13 16.84 -28.07 29.75
CA ALA A 13 16.54 -26.65 29.59
C ALA A 13 16.23 -26.26 28.14
N GLU A 14 16.98 -26.79 27.16
CA GLU A 14 16.74 -26.57 25.73
C GLU A 14 15.40 -27.16 25.28
N ARG A 15 15.06 -28.37 25.76
CA ARG A 15 13.74 -28.97 25.51
C ARG A 15 12.59 -28.13 26.07
N GLN A 16 12.75 -27.60 27.28
CA GLN A 16 11.75 -26.70 27.88
C GLN A 16 11.61 -25.39 27.10
N GLN A 17 12.69 -24.86 26.52
CA GLN A 17 12.65 -23.67 25.68
C GLN A 17 11.91 -23.94 24.37
N LEU A 18 12.23 -25.04 23.69
CA LEU A 18 11.56 -25.46 22.46
C LEU A 18 10.06 -25.73 22.69
N GLU A 19 9.70 -26.39 23.79
CA GLU A 19 8.30 -26.62 24.15
C GLU A 19 7.54 -25.31 24.39
N ARG A 20 8.16 -24.34 25.07
CA ARG A 20 7.56 -23.01 25.29
C ARG A 20 7.39 -22.24 23.99
N GLU A 21 8.34 -22.35 23.07
CA GLU A 21 8.28 -21.72 21.75
C GLU A 21 7.18 -22.34 20.89
N GLN A 22 7.08 -23.68 20.84
CA GLN A 22 5.99 -24.38 20.17
C GLN A 22 4.63 -24.03 20.77
N GLN A 23 4.52 -23.92 22.10
CA GLN A 23 3.28 -23.51 22.77
C GLN A 23 2.91 -22.05 22.45
N ARG A 24 3.90 -21.13 22.35
CA ARG A 24 3.66 -19.74 21.93
C ARG A 24 3.17 -19.67 20.50
N LEU A 25 3.81 -20.38 19.57
CA LEU A 25 3.39 -20.42 18.16
C LEU A 25 1.99 -21.05 18.01
N ALA A 26 1.68 -22.12 18.76
CA ALA A 26 0.36 -22.73 18.77
C ALA A 26 -0.72 -21.81 19.36
N ALA A 27 -0.40 -21.04 20.40
CA ALA A 27 -1.31 -20.04 20.98
C ALA A 27 -1.60 -18.89 20.00
N VAL A 28 -0.60 -18.44 19.23
CA VAL A 28 -0.77 -17.43 18.18
C VAL A 28 -1.66 -17.96 17.04
N ARG A 29 -1.42 -19.19 16.58
CA ARG A 29 -2.26 -19.85 15.55
C ARG A 29 -3.71 -20.02 16.02
N ARG A 30 -3.94 -20.40 17.29
CA ARG A 30 -5.30 -20.51 17.87
C ARG A 30 -6.01 -19.15 17.98
N ARG A 31 -5.29 -18.07 18.29
CA ARG A 31 -5.87 -16.71 18.30
C ARG A 31 -6.24 -16.24 16.88
N ARG A 32 -5.46 -16.60 15.86
CA ARG A 32 -5.79 -16.32 14.45
C ARG A 32 -7.07 -17.03 14.00
N THR A 33 -7.25 -18.31 14.32
CA THR A 33 -8.47 -19.03 13.91
C THR A 33 -9.71 -18.63 14.71
N ALA A 34 -9.57 -18.26 15.99
CA ALA A 34 -10.68 -17.77 16.80
C ALA A 34 -11.22 -16.41 16.28
N LEU A 35 -10.34 -15.50 15.85
CA LEU A 35 -10.76 -14.19 15.33
C LEU A 35 -11.51 -14.28 13.98
N LEU A 36 -11.15 -15.23 13.11
CA LEU A 36 -11.87 -15.47 11.86
C LEU A 36 -13.29 -15.99 12.09
N SER A 37 -13.51 -16.81 13.14
CA SER A 37 -14.86 -17.30 13.50
C SER A 37 -15.80 -16.21 14.06
N ILE A 38 -15.23 -15.16 14.68
CA ILE A 38 -16.01 -14.02 15.19
C ILE A 38 -16.46 -13.12 14.03
N LEU A 39 -15.61 -12.91 13.04
CA LEU A 39 -15.96 -12.16 11.82
C LEU A 39 -17.07 -12.86 11.01
N SER A 40 -17.02 -14.19 10.86
CA SER A 40 -18.09 -14.93 10.18
C SER A 40 -19.43 -14.90 10.94
N ALA A 41 -19.40 -14.84 12.27
CA ALA A 41 -20.61 -14.72 13.09
C ALA A 41 -21.26 -13.33 12.95
N VAL A 42 -20.47 -12.26 12.89
CA VAL A 42 -20.97 -10.89 12.71
C VAL A 42 -21.57 -10.71 11.31
N VAL A 43 -20.91 -11.22 10.26
CA VAL A 43 -21.44 -11.18 8.89
C VAL A 43 -22.74 -12.00 8.76
N GLY A 44 -22.79 -13.19 9.36
CA GLY A 44 -23.99 -14.03 9.35
C GLY A 44 -25.19 -13.36 10.05
N VAL A 45 -24.97 -12.65 11.17
CA VAL A 45 -26.04 -11.93 11.87
C VAL A 45 -26.55 -10.74 11.06
N VAL A 46 -25.68 -9.98 10.39
CA VAL A 46 -26.09 -8.85 9.54
C VAL A 46 -26.93 -9.31 8.34
N VAL A 47 -26.57 -10.42 7.70
CA VAL A 47 -27.32 -10.99 6.57
C VAL A 47 -28.70 -11.50 7.02
N VAL A 48 -28.78 -12.16 8.17
CA VAL A 48 -30.06 -12.65 8.71
C VAL A 48 -30.98 -11.49 9.11
N VAL A 49 -30.45 -10.43 9.73
CA VAL A 49 -31.23 -9.23 10.09
C VAL A 49 -31.69 -8.47 8.84
N GLY A 50 -30.85 -8.39 7.79
CA GLY A 50 -31.22 -7.80 6.50
C GLY A 50 -32.35 -8.57 5.80
N LEU A 51 -32.25 -9.91 5.76
CA LEU A 51 -33.30 -10.77 5.20
C LEU A 51 -34.61 -10.71 6.00
N LEU A 52 -34.55 -10.61 7.33
CA LEU A 52 -35.74 -10.48 8.17
C LEU A 52 -36.44 -9.11 8.00
N ALA A 53 -35.68 -8.05 7.77
CA ALA A 53 -36.21 -6.70 7.51
C ALA A 53 -36.90 -6.61 6.13
N ILE A 54 -36.44 -7.39 5.14
CA ILE A 54 -37.05 -7.46 3.81
C ILE A 54 -38.33 -8.30 3.84
N LEU A 55 -38.37 -9.39 4.62
CA LEU A 55 -39.57 -10.24 4.74
C LEU A 55 -40.69 -9.62 5.58
N THR A 56 -40.40 -8.59 6.38
CA THR A 56 -41.41 -7.91 7.22
C THR A 56 -42.00 -6.65 6.59
N ARG A 57 -41.56 -6.26 5.38
CA ARG A 57 -42.11 -5.13 4.62
C ARG A 57 -42.70 -5.58 3.28
N GLY A 58 -43.88 -6.18 3.35
CA GLY A 58 -44.77 -6.36 2.21
C GLY A 58 -46.22 -6.36 2.67
N GLY A 59 -47.00 -5.37 2.21
CA GLY A 59 -48.46 -5.35 2.37
C GLY A 59 -49.10 -3.96 2.48
N ASP A 60 -49.66 -3.52 1.36
CA ASP A 60 -50.85 -2.65 1.18
C ASP A 60 -50.71 -1.13 0.92
N GLU A 61 -51.18 -0.74 -0.28
CA GLU A 61 -51.42 0.59 -0.88
C GLU A 61 -52.71 1.29 -0.32
N PRO A 62 -53.29 2.35 -0.94
CA PRO A 62 -52.86 3.77 -0.96
C PRO A 62 -54.00 4.74 -0.54
N ASP A 63 -53.73 6.03 -0.28
CA ASP A 63 -54.60 7.09 -0.83
C ASP A 63 -54.01 8.53 -0.78
N GLU A 64 -54.54 9.33 -1.69
CA GLU A 64 -54.21 10.65 -2.23
C GLU A 64 -53.88 11.83 -1.29
N GLY A 65 -53.06 12.76 -1.81
CA GLY A 65 -53.17 14.17 -1.40
C GLY A 65 -51.99 15.10 -1.72
N THR A 66 -51.95 15.62 -2.96
CA THR A 66 -51.38 16.93 -3.39
C THR A 66 -50.05 16.96 -4.17
N GLN A 67 -50.19 17.30 -5.46
CA GLN A 67 -49.27 17.57 -6.60
C GLN A 67 -48.69 19.02 -6.61
N PRO A 68 -47.93 19.51 -7.65
CA PRO A 68 -46.91 18.96 -8.60
C PRO A 68 -45.71 19.98 -8.79
N PRO A 69 -44.91 20.11 -9.89
CA PRO A 69 -44.54 19.23 -11.03
C PRO A 69 -43.01 19.09 -11.38
N GLN A 70 -42.66 17.96 -12.03
CA GLN A 70 -41.73 17.75 -13.18
C GLN A 70 -40.22 18.10 -13.08
N VAL A 71 -39.32 17.10 -13.21
CA VAL A 71 -38.19 17.00 -14.19
C VAL A 71 -37.75 15.51 -14.35
N GLN A 72 -37.21 15.19 -15.52
CA GLN A 72 -37.02 13.93 -16.24
C GLN A 72 -35.80 13.06 -15.83
N ASP A 73 -35.85 11.82 -16.36
CA ASP A 73 -34.80 10.83 -16.65
C ASP A 73 -34.14 10.05 -15.49
N THR A 74 -34.68 8.85 -15.27
CA THR A 74 -34.07 7.75 -14.49
C THR A 74 -33.44 6.74 -15.44
N SER A 75 -32.13 6.83 -15.62
CA SER A 75 -31.31 5.75 -16.19
C SER A 75 -29.98 5.62 -15.42
N MET A 76 -30.04 5.29 -14.13
CA MET A 76 -28.83 5.06 -13.31
C MET A 76 -29.00 4.03 -12.19
N LEU A 77 -29.89 3.04 -12.32
CA LEU A 77 -30.09 2.03 -11.27
C LEU A 77 -30.06 0.57 -11.77
N GLU A 78 -29.56 0.32 -12.98
CA GLU A 78 -29.34 -1.04 -13.49
C GLU A 78 -27.85 -1.42 -13.62
N GLU A 79 -26.91 -0.49 -13.35
CA GLU A 79 -25.47 -0.75 -13.54
C GLU A 79 -24.72 -1.21 -12.27
N GLU A 80 -25.32 -1.13 -11.08
CA GLU A 80 -24.67 -1.60 -9.84
C GLU A 80 -24.85 -3.10 -9.54
N ALA A 81 -25.91 -3.74 -10.06
CA ALA A 81 -26.18 -5.16 -9.75
C ALA A 81 -25.36 -6.16 -10.61
N ALA A 82 -24.76 -5.71 -11.72
CA ALA A 82 -23.93 -6.56 -12.58
C ALA A 82 -22.48 -6.68 -12.10
N GLY A 83 -21.98 -5.70 -11.31
CA GLY A 83 -20.59 -5.67 -10.84
C GLY A 83 -20.28 -6.65 -9.70
N GLU A 84 -21.23 -6.92 -8.81
CA GLU A 84 -21.01 -7.82 -7.66
C GLU A 84 -21.02 -9.31 -8.04
N ALA A 85 -21.81 -9.71 -9.03
CA ALA A 85 -21.86 -11.10 -9.49
C ALA A 85 -20.59 -11.50 -10.29
N GLN A 86 -19.95 -10.53 -10.96
CA GLN A 86 -18.72 -10.77 -11.71
C GLN A 86 -17.48 -10.77 -10.80
N GLY A 87 -17.44 -9.98 -9.73
CA GLY A 87 -16.35 -9.98 -8.75
C GLY A 87 -16.26 -11.26 -7.91
N ALA A 88 -17.38 -11.93 -7.62
CA ALA A 88 -17.37 -13.17 -6.84
C ALA A 88 -16.82 -14.37 -7.64
N ALA A 89 -17.13 -14.48 -8.93
CA ALA A 89 -16.72 -15.61 -9.77
C ALA A 89 -15.21 -15.60 -10.11
N VAL A 90 -14.56 -14.43 -10.21
CA VAL A 90 -13.10 -14.35 -10.43
C VAL A 90 -12.32 -14.77 -9.17
N ASN A 91 -12.89 -14.53 -7.99
CA ASN A 91 -12.23 -14.83 -6.71
C ASN A 91 -12.26 -16.34 -6.36
N GLU A 92 -13.27 -17.09 -6.79
CA GLU A 92 -13.29 -18.56 -6.60
C GLU A 92 -12.39 -19.30 -7.60
N ALA A 93 -12.20 -18.79 -8.83
CA ALA A 93 -11.30 -19.40 -9.81
C ALA A 93 -9.81 -19.27 -9.43
N MET A 94 -9.43 -18.24 -8.67
CA MET A 94 -8.06 -18.06 -8.16
C MET A 94 -7.70 -19.01 -6.99
N ALA A 95 -8.71 -19.61 -6.33
CA ALA A 95 -8.52 -20.54 -5.21
C ALA A 95 -8.39 -22.01 -5.64
N ALA A 96 -8.81 -22.35 -6.87
CA ALA A 96 -8.68 -23.68 -7.45
C ALA A 96 -7.70 -23.58 -8.63
N GLY A 97 -6.42 -23.87 -8.36
CA GLY A 97 -5.32 -23.69 -9.32
C GLY A 97 -5.48 -24.45 -10.64
N GLU A 98 -6.20 -23.86 -11.59
CA GLU A 98 -6.15 -24.21 -13.01
C GLU A 98 -6.23 -22.92 -13.83
N VAL A 99 -5.08 -22.25 -13.94
CA VAL A 99 -4.87 -21.20 -14.94
C VAL A 99 -4.82 -21.88 -16.31
N VAL A 100 -5.83 -21.60 -17.14
CA VAL A 100 -5.73 -21.78 -18.59
C VAL A 100 -4.69 -20.77 -19.07
N ALA A 101 -3.48 -21.27 -19.34
CA ALA A 101 -2.41 -20.49 -19.93
C ALA A 101 -2.76 -20.17 -21.40
N GLU A 102 -3.34 -19.01 -21.65
CA GLU A 102 -3.15 -18.34 -22.93
C GLU A 102 -1.83 -17.55 -22.82
N ASP A 103 -0.85 -18.03 -23.57
CA ASP A 103 0.55 -17.59 -23.60
C ASP A 103 0.67 -16.19 -24.22
N PHE A 104 0.56 -15.15 -23.40
CA PHE A 104 1.07 -13.82 -23.71
C PHE A 104 2.10 -13.45 -22.65
N THR A 105 3.33 -13.93 -22.83
CA THR A 105 4.47 -13.48 -22.03
C THR A 105 4.77 -12.03 -22.40
N VAL A 106 4.24 -11.08 -21.62
CA VAL A 106 4.57 -9.66 -21.77
C VAL A 106 6.02 -9.46 -21.33
N GLU A 107 6.88 -8.99 -22.24
CA GLU A 107 8.28 -8.72 -21.95
C GLU A 107 8.45 -7.69 -20.81
N PRO A 108 9.39 -7.89 -19.87
CA PRO A 108 9.67 -6.92 -18.81
C PRO A 108 9.95 -5.52 -19.35
N GLY A 109 9.35 -4.53 -18.70
CA GLY A 109 9.43 -3.13 -19.10
C GLY A 109 8.49 -2.70 -20.24
N THR A 110 7.68 -3.61 -20.78
CA THR A 110 6.64 -3.25 -21.76
C THR A 110 5.54 -2.44 -21.08
N ALA A 111 5.40 -1.18 -21.48
CA ALA A 111 4.39 -0.27 -20.95
C ALA A 111 3.01 -0.51 -21.60
N VAL A 112 1.97 -0.55 -20.77
CA VAL A 112 0.57 -0.44 -21.18
C VAL A 112 -0.06 0.76 -20.48
N ASP A 113 -0.99 1.46 -21.12
CA ASP A 113 -1.71 2.56 -20.44
C ASP A 113 -2.60 1.99 -19.33
N SER A 114 -2.56 2.57 -18.13
CA SER A 114 -3.49 2.16 -17.07
C SER A 114 -4.94 2.47 -17.43
N GLY A 115 -5.18 3.52 -18.22
CA GLY A 115 -6.51 4.08 -18.45
C GLY A 115 -7.13 4.74 -17.20
N ILE A 116 -6.45 4.67 -16.06
CA ILE A 116 -6.92 5.20 -14.76
C ILE A 116 -6.31 6.59 -14.57
N LYS A 117 -7.18 7.59 -14.46
CA LYS A 117 -6.77 8.97 -14.16
C LYS A 117 -6.81 9.20 -12.66
N PRO A 118 -5.86 9.98 -12.11
CA PRO A 118 -5.97 10.44 -10.74
C PRO A 118 -7.29 11.19 -10.48
N PRO A 119 -7.89 11.05 -9.29
CA PRO A 119 -9.10 11.75 -8.90
C PRO A 119 -9.00 13.25 -9.15
N ARG A 120 -10.15 13.87 -9.46
CA ARG A 120 -10.20 15.33 -9.57
C ARG A 120 -10.06 15.94 -8.17
N ASP A 121 -9.12 16.86 -8.05
CA ASP A 121 -8.86 17.57 -6.80
C ASP A 121 -8.56 19.04 -7.09
N ASP A 122 -9.38 19.92 -6.54
CA ASP A 122 -9.33 21.38 -6.70
C ASP A 122 -8.72 22.10 -5.49
N ARG A 123 -8.23 21.37 -4.49
CA ARG A 123 -7.47 21.95 -3.36
C ARG A 123 -6.28 22.75 -3.90
N PRO A 124 -5.92 23.85 -3.24
CA PRO A 124 -4.76 24.64 -3.63
C PRO A 124 -3.47 23.84 -3.47
N VAL A 125 -2.48 24.15 -4.29
CA VAL A 125 -1.14 23.54 -4.21
C VAL A 125 -0.35 24.18 -3.06
N ALA A 126 0.37 23.36 -2.32
CA ALA A 126 1.18 23.81 -1.20
C ALA A 126 2.40 24.63 -1.65
N CYS A 127 3.00 25.34 -0.69
CA CYS A 127 4.30 26.00 -0.87
C CYS A 127 4.40 27.04 -2.01
N GLY A 128 3.25 27.55 -2.47
CA GLY A 128 3.18 28.55 -3.54
C GLY A 128 3.49 28.01 -4.95
N ALA A 129 3.60 26.68 -5.08
CA ALA A 129 3.83 26.02 -6.36
C ALA A 129 2.56 25.97 -7.23
N LYS A 130 2.73 25.54 -8.47
CA LYS A 130 1.63 25.23 -9.39
C LYS A 130 1.53 23.73 -9.58
N ALA A 131 0.34 23.23 -9.90
CA ALA A 131 0.18 21.82 -10.22
C ALA A 131 1.01 21.48 -11.49
N PRO A 132 1.80 20.40 -11.50
CA PRO A 132 2.51 19.94 -12.68
C PRO A 132 1.57 19.66 -13.86
N ALA A 133 2.04 19.88 -15.09
CA ALA A 133 1.20 19.71 -16.29
C ALA A 133 0.67 18.27 -16.45
N ASN A 134 1.43 17.27 -15.99
CA ASN A 134 1.09 15.85 -16.02
C ASN A 134 0.40 15.35 -14.74
N ALA A 135 -0.02 16.23 -13.83
CA ALA A 135 -0.67 15.86 -12.56
C ALA A 135 -1.99 15.06 -12.73
N ARG A 136 -2.63 15.13 -13.91
CA ARG A 136 -3.86 14.39 -14.24
C ARG A 136 -3.69 13.39 -15.38
N ALA A 137 -2.47 13.18 -15.85
CA ALA A 137 -2.21 12.15 -16.85
C ALA A 137 -2.43 10.75 -16.23
N THR A 138 -2.73 9.76 -17.06
CA THR A 138 -2.66 8.35 -16.63
C THR A 138 -1.20 7.96 -16.38
N ARG A 139 -0.97 6.77 -15.82
CA ARG A 139 0.38 6.23 -15.63
C ARG A 139 0.52 4.90 -16.36
N PRO A 140 1.70 4.60 -16.92
CA PRO A 140 1.92 3.30 -17.52
C PRO A 140 1.90 2.21 -16.44
N ARG A 141 1.43 1.03 -16.82
CA ARG A 141 1.60 -0.23 -16.09
C ARG A 141 2.55 -1.13 -16.86
N PHE A 142 3.12 -2.11 -16.18
CA PHE A 142 4.14 -3.01 -16.67
C PHE A 142 3.79 -4.45 -16.26
N PRO A 143 2.83 -5.12 -16.94
CA PRO A 143 2.38 -6.47 -16.58
C PRO A 143 3.50 -7.52 -16.55
N GLY A 144 4.54 -7.34 -17.38
CA GLY A 144 5.74 -8.18 -17.39
C GLY A 144 6.75 -7.88 -16.28
N GLY A 145 6.45 -6.94 -15.37
CA GLY A 145 7.38 -6.43 -14.37
C GLY A 145 8.35 -5.36 -14.91
N PRO A 146 9.19 -4.78 -14.04
CA PRO A 146 10.19 -3.80 -14.44
C PRO A 146 11.33 -4.46 -15.21
N ALA A 147 11.90 -3.76 -16.18
CA ALA A 147 13.16 -4.20 -16.77
C ALA A 147 14.30 -4.14 -15.73
N GLN A 148 15.31 -5.00 -15.88
CA GLN A 148 16.52 -4.90 -15.07
C GLN A 148 17.35 -3.69 -15.54
N VAL A 149 17.51 -2.71 -14.65
CA VAL A 149 18.20 -1.45 -14.94
C VAL A 149 19.32 -1.12 -13.97
N LEU A 150 19.47 -1.91 -12.90
CA LEU A 150 20.61 -1.77 -11.98
C LEU A 150 21.84 -2.47 -12.53
N GLU A 151 22.98 -1.78 -12.40
CA GLU A 151 24.30 -2.27 -12.72
C GLU A 151 25.05 -2.68 -11.45
N GLY A 152 25.76 -3.80 -11.51
CA GLY A 152 26.49 -4.31 -10.35
C GLY A 152 27.62 -3.37 -9.92
N GLY A 153 27.61 -2.97 -8.65
CA GLY A 153 28.66 -2.12 -8.06
C GLY A 153 28.45 -0.62 -8.24
N VAL A 154 27.34 -0.20 -8.84
CA VAL A 154 26.93 1.21 -8.93
C VAL A 154 26.05 1.56 -7.74
N ASP A 155 26.29 2.73 -7.15
CA ASP A 155 25.47 3.31 -6.07
C ASP A 155 24.41 4.24 -6.68
N TYR A 156 23.16 4.14 -6.21
CA TYR A 156 22.04 4.88 -6.79
C TYR A 156 21.43 5.87 -5.80
N VAL A 157 21.26 7.12 -6.23
CA VAL A 157 20.64 8.18 -5.43
C VAL A 157 19.44 8.76 -6.16
N ALA A 158 18.30 8.83 -5.48
CA ALA A 158 17.10 9.47 -5.99
C ALA A 158 16.99 10.91 -5.49
N ARG A 159 16.89 11.86 -6.42
CA ARG A 159 16.52 13.25 -6.14
C ARG A 159 15.07 13.48 -6.52
N ILE A 160 14.23 13.64 -5.52
CA ILE A 160 12.81 13.96 -5.66
C ILE A 160 12.65 15.47 -5.49
N THR A 161 12.35 16.18 -6.57
CA THR A 161 11.92 17.58 -6.51
C THR A 161 10.45 17.59 -6.16
N THR A 162 10.09 18.20 -5.03
CA THR A 162 8.69 18.35 -4.62
C THR A 162 8.23 19.79 -4.72
N SER A 163 6.92 20.02 -4.68
CA SER A 163 6.35 21.37 -4.61
C SER A 163 6.85 22.21 -3.43
N CYS A 164 7.42 21.59 -2.39
CA CYS A 164 7.95 22.24 -1.20
C CYS A 164 9.47 22.20 -1.07
N GLY A 165 10.18 21.67 -2.07
CA GLY A 165 11.64 21.55 -2.07
C GLY A 165 12.14 20.13 -2.36
N PRO A 166 13.46 19.95 -2.50
CA PRO A 166 14.04 18.65 -2.83
C PRO A 166 14.15 17.73 -1.63
N ILE A 167 13.94 16.43 -1.87
CA ILE A 167 14.28 15.33 -0.97
C ILE A 167 15.29 14.44 -1.70
N VAL A 168 16.39 14.09 -1.05
CA VAL A 168 17.43 13.22 -1.63
C VAL A 168 17.47 11.94 -0.84
N ILE A 169 17.40 10.80 -1.53
CA ILE A 169 17.32 9.46 -0.96
C ILE A 169 18.48 8.63 -1.49
N ASP A 170 19.23 8.04 -0.58
CA ASP A 170 20.15 6.93 -0.84
C ASP A 170 19.33 5.67 -1.08
N LEU A 171 19.51 5.01 -2.22
CA LEU A 171 18.82 3.75 -2.51
C LEU A 171 19.71 2.59 -2.03
N LEU A 172 19.10 1.54 -1.48
CA LEU A 172 19.82 0.45 -0.82
C LEU A 172 19.83 -0.80 -1.68
N GLU A 173 20.41 -0.74 -2.88
CA GLU A 173 20.36 -1.84 -3.87
C GLU A 173 20.99 -3.16 -3.38
N LYS A 174 21.85 -3.10 -2.36
CA LYS A 174 22.45 -4.30 -1.75
C LYS A 174 21.50 -5.02 -0.80
N ASP A 175 20.67 -4.26 -0.06
CA ASP A 175 19.74 -4.82 0.92
C ASP A 175 18.37 -5.14 0.29
N ALA A 176 17.95 -4.35 -0.72
CA ALA A 176 16.65 -4.49 -1.40
C ALA A 176 16.76 -4.34 -2.94
N PRO A 177 17.54 -5.20 -3.63
CA PRO A 177 17.79 -5.09 -5.06
C PRO A 177 16.53 -5.08 -5.93
N VAL A 178 15.49 -5.83 -5.58
CA VAL A 178 14.27 -5.92 -6.38
C VAL A 178 13.43 -4.64 -6.24
N ALA A 179 13.25 -4.16 -5.01
CA ALA A 179 12.53 -2.91 -4.76
C ALA A 179 13.26 -1.69 -5.35
N VAL A 180 14.60 -1.63 -5.22
CA VAL A 180 15.39 -0.54 -5.81
C VAL A 180 15.34 -0.59 -7.33
N ASN A 181 15.45 -1.76 -7.96
CA ASN A 181 15.34 -1.89 -9.42
C ASN A 181 13.99 -1.37 -9.92
N SER A 182 12.91 -1.78 -9.25
CA SER A 182 11.54 -1.31 -9.54
C SER A 182 11.44 0.21 -9.44
N PHE A 183 11.91 0.81 -8.34
CA PHE A 183 11.87 2.26 -8.14
C PHE A 183 12.67 3.02 -9.20
N VAL A 184 13.92 2.58 -9.46
CA VAL A 184 14.80 3.21 -10.47
C VAL A 184 14.20 3.10 -11.87
N PHE A 185 13.67 1.93 -12.23
CA PHE A 185 12.99 1.71 -13.50
C PHE A 185 11.80 2.68 -13.66
N LEU A 186 10.87 2.70 -12.69
CA LEU A 186 9.68 3.55 -12.73
C LEU A 186 10.03 5.04 -12.77
N ALA A 187 11.03 5.48 -11.99
CA ALA A 187 11.53 6.85 -12.03
C ALA A 187 12.07 7.23 -13.42
N ARG A 188 12.85 6.35 -14.06
CA ARG A 188 13.37 6.58 -15.42
C ARG A 188 12.27 6.62 -16.48
N GLN A 189 11.15 5.92 -16.27
CA GLN A 189 9.96 6.01 -17.12
C GLN A 189 9.12 7.28 -16.87
N GLY A 190 9.50 8.13 -15.90
CA GLY A 190 8.73 9.31 -15.51
C GLY A 190 7.41 8.97 -14.80
N PHE A 191 7.26 7.73 -14.30
CA PHE A 191 6.03 7.27 -13.63
C PHE A 191 5.67 8.16 -12.43
N TYR A 192 6.67 8.55 -11.64
CA TYR A 192 6.46 9.34 -10.43
C TYR A 192 6.24 10.83 -10.69
N ASP A 193 6.59 11.33 -11.87
CA ASP A 193 6.49 12.77 -12.17
C ASP A 193 5.03 13.23 -12.13
N GLY A 194 4.77 14.31 -11.42
CA GLY A 194 3.45 14.88 -11.23
C GLY A 194 2.51 14.09 -10.31
N LEU A 195 2.96 12.99 -9.70
CA LEU A 195 2.18 12.31 -8.66
C LEU A 195 2.16 13.15 -7.37
N GLU A 196 1.22 12.83 -6.48
CA GLU A 196 1.07 13.51 -5.20
C GLU A 196 1.77 12.76 -4.06
N VAL A 197 2.20 13.52 -3.06
CA VAL A 197 2.30 13.01 -1.68
C VAL A 197 0.88 13.10 -1.12
N PHE A 198 0.11 12.03 -1.33
CA PHE A 198 -1.34 12.07 -1.18
C PHE A 198 -1.81 11.82 0.25
N ARG A 199 -0.97 11.20 1.10
CA ARG A 199 -1.32 10.85 2.47
C ARG A 199 -0.21 11.14 3.47
N ASP A 200 -0.62 11.62 4.64
CA ASP A 200 0.17 11.67 5.87
C ASP A 200 -0.48 10.73 6.89
N TYR A 201 0.17 9.60 7.17
CA TYR A 201 -0.22 8.65 8.19
C TYR A 201 0.39 9.05 9.55
N GLY A 202 -0.14 10.12 10.16
CA GLY A 202 0.42 10.70 11.38
C GLY A 202 0.42 9.79 12.61
N ALA A 203 -0.48 8.79 12.66
CA ALA A 203 -0.46 7.80 13.74
C ALA A 203 0.83 6.96 13.77
N ILE A 204 1.51 6.86 12.62
CA ILE A 204 2.80 6.17 12.47
C ILE A 204 3.89 7.13 11.95
N ALA A 205 3.63 8.44 11.94
CA ALA A 205 4.56 9.46 11.47
C ALA A 205 5.25 9.12 10.12
N ALA A 206 4.47 8.84 9.08
CA ALA A 206 4.97 8.63 7.72
C ALA A 206 4.11 9.30 6.66
N VAL A 207 4.76 9.82 5.62
CA VAL A 207 4.09 10.31 4.41
C VAL A 207 4.12 9.24 3.33
N GLU A 208 3.11 9.21 2.47
CA GLU A 208 2.97 8.22 1.39
C GLU A 208 2.84 8.88 0.03
N ALA A 209 3.48 8.27 -0.95
CA ALA A 209 3.44 8.68 -2.35
C ALA A 209 3.64 7.48 -3.28
N GLY A 210 3.70 7.75 -4.60
CA GLY A 210 4.11 6.76 -5.59
C GLY A 210 3.01 5.83 -6.10
N SER A 211 1.74 6.09 -5.76
CA SER A 211 0.60 5.43 -6.41
C SER A 211 0.27 6.11 -7.74
N GLY A 212 0.10 5.34 -8.82
CA GLY A 212 -0.13 5.86 -10.17
C GLY A 212 -1.43 6.65 -10.35
N ASP A 213 -2.39 6.51 -9.42
CA ASP A 213 -3.64 7.26 -9.41
C ASP A 213 -3.79 8.16 -8.16
N ASN A 214 -2.73 8.31 -7.35
CA ASN A 214 -2.72 9.04 -6.08
C ASN A 214 -3.72 8.50 -5.04
N THR A 215 -4.07 7.22 -5.12
CA THR A 215 -4.90 6.54 -4.12
C THR A 215 -4.09 5.48 -3.36
N VAL A 216 -4.72 4.73 -2.46
CA VAL A 216 -4.07 3.63 -1.73
C VAL A 216 -3.97 2.35 -2.60
N GLY A 217 -3.98 2.49 -3.93
CA GLY A 217 -3.70 1.44 -4.90
C GLY A 217 -2.27 1.58 -5.45
N TRP A 218 -1.36 0.67 -5.09
CA TRP A 218 0.06 0.75 -5.45
C TRP A 218 0.42 0.00 -6.73
N ASP A 219 -0.57 -0.31 -7.57
CA ASP A 219 -0.43 -1.25 -8.69
C ASP A 219 0.26 -0.60 -9.91
N ALA A 220 1.44 -1.10 -10.24
CA ALA A 220 2.19 -0.75 -11.45
C ALA A 220 2.12 -1.82 -12.54
N GLY A 221 1.19 -2.78 -12.44
CA GLY A 221 1.10 -3.96 -13.29
C GLY A 221 1.73 -5.21 -12.69
N TYR A 222 2.39 -5.11 -11.54
CA TYR A 222 3.08 -6.21 -10.87
C TYR A 222 3.14 -5.97 -9.35
N GLN A 223 3.54 -7.01 -8.63
CA GLN A 223 3.77 -6.99 -7.18
C GLN A 223 5.24 -7.29 -6.87
N LEU A 224 5.76 -6.67 -5.83
CA LEU A 224 7.12 -6.87 -5.34
C LEU A 224 7.18 -7.97 -4.28
N PRO A 225 8.21 -8.84 -4.30
CA PRO A 225 8.52 -9.68 -3.15
C PRO A 225 8.99 -8.83 -1.97
N ASP A 226 8.90 -9.39 -0.77
CA ASP A 226 9.41 -8.77 0.45
C ASP A 226 10.94 -9.01 0.58
N GLU A 227 11.71 -7.97 0.92
CA GLU A 227 13.15 -8.00 1.17
C GLU A 227 13.40 -7.42 2.58
N LEU A 228 13.12 -8.23 3.61
CA LEU A 228 12.92 -7.75 4.99
C LEU A 228 14.16 -7.75 5.89
N ASP A 229 15.27 -8.37 5.46
CA ASP A 229 16.46 -8.58 6.30
C ASP A 229 16.97 -7.29 6.97
N LEU A 230 16.99 -6.17 6.24
CA LEU A 230 17.39 -4.88 6.78
C LEU A 230 16.39 -4.36 7.81
N ALA A 231 15.09 -4.44 7.50
CA ALA A 231 14.03 -3.99 8.40
C ALA A 231 13.98 -4.81 9.70
N GLU A 232 14.23 -6.12 9.63
CA GLU A 232 14.27 -6.98 10.81
C GLU A 232 15.52 -6.71 11.68
N ARG A 233 16.64 -6.35 11.05
CA ARG A 233 17.90 -6.06 11.73
C ARG A 233 17.94 -4.67 12.38
N GLU A 234 17.41 -3.66 11.69
CA GLU A 234 17.61 -2.24 12.03
C GLU A 234 16.30 -1.49 12.33
N GLY A 235 15.16 -2.12 12.10
CA GLY A 235 13.85 -1.45 12.18
C GLY A 235 13.70 -0.40 11.09
N TYR A 236 12.95 0.65 11.41
CA TYR A 236 12.69 1.79 10.54
C TYR A 236 13.05 3.12 11.23
N PRO A 237 14.34 3.46 11.36
CA PRO A 237 14.74 4.76 11.89
C PRO A 237 14.14 5.89 11.05
N VAL A 238 14.02 7.08 11.65
CA VAL A 238 13.56 8.29 10.95
C VAL A 238 14.38 8.52 9.67
N GLY A 239 13.70 8.82 8.57
CA GLY A 239 14.28 8.93 7.24
C GLY A 239 14.30 7.62 6.45
N THR A 240 13.83 6.50 6.99
CA THR A 240 13.69 5.26 6.22
C THR A 240 12.63 5.40 5.14
N VAL A 241 12.94 4.91 3.95
CA VAL A 241 12.02 4.80 2.81
C VAL A 241 11.67 3.34 2.62
N THR A 242 10.37 3.03 2.67
CA THR A 242 9.87 1.66 2.54
C THR A 242 8.91 1.53 1.38
N THR A 243 8.74 0.32 0.86
CA THR A 243 7.56 0.02 0.03
C THR A 243 6.28 0.32 0.79
N ALA A 244 5.22 0.72 0.09
CA ALA A 244 3.87 0.78 0.64
C ALA A 244 3.10 -0.50 0.24
N GLY A 245 2.48 -1.13 1.22
CA GLY A 245 1.85 -2.44 1.11
C GLY A 245 0.96 -2.74 2.31
N LEU A 246 0.28 -3.88 2.29
CA LEU A 246 -0.51 -4.36 3.43
C LEU A 246 0.38 -5.02 4.51
N GLY A 247 1.71 -5.05 4.33
CA GLY A 247 2.62 -5.79 5.19
C GLY A 247 2.40 -7.31 5.12
N GLN A 248 1.98 -7.77 3.95
CA GLN A 248 1.94 -9.18 3.56
C GLN A 248 2.78 -9.33 2.29
N PRO A 249 3.37 -10.52 2.04
CA PRO A 249 4.15 -10.77 0.84
C PRO A 249 3.34 -10.46 -0.42
N TYR A 250 4.00 -9.86 -1.42
CA TYR A 250 3.42 -9.54 -2.72
C TYR A 250 2.24 -8.56 -2.65
N THR A 251 2.28 -7.61 -1.71
CA THR A 251 1.29 -6.51 -1.65
C THR A 251 1.85 -5.16 -2.04
N ALA A 252 3.18 -5.03 -2.09
CA ALA A 252 3.86 -3.83 -2.53
C ALA A 252 3.91 -3.74 -4.06
N GLY A 253 3.93 -2.51 -4.57
CA GLY A 253 4.10 -2.19 -6.00
C GLY A 253 4.91 -0.92 -6.20
N SER A 254 4.30 0.16 -6.69
CA SER A 254 4.99 1.44 -6.93
C SER A 254 5.00 2.40 -5.74
N GLY A 255 4.07 2.23 -4.80
CA GLY A 255 3.89 3.11 -3.65
C GLY A 255 5.03 2.97 -2.63
N PHE A 256 5.32 4.06 -1.93
CA PHE A 256 6.33 4.09 -0.89
C PHE A 256 5.95 5.02 0.27
N PHE A 257 6.48 4.71 1.44
CA PHE A 257 6.43 5.56 2.62
C PHE A 257 7.78 6.23 2.87
N ILE A 258 7.76 7.42 3.46
CA ILE A 258 8.93 8.03 4.09
C ILE A 258 8.62 8.28 5.58
N ALA A 259 9.36 7.60 6.45
CA ALA A 259 9.22 7.74 7.90
C ALA A 259 9.82 9.06 8.38
N TYR A 260 9.04 9.86 9.13
CA TYR A 260 9.49 11.12 9.72
C TYR A 260 9.44 11.13 11.26
N GLY A 261 8.92 10.07 11.88
CA GLY A 261 8.94 9.88 13.32
C GLY A 261 9.21 8.43 13.73
N LYS A 262 9.60 8.23 14.99
CA LYS A 262 9.87 6.91 15.59
C LYS A 262 8.62 6.05 15.74
N GLU A 263 7.46 6.67 15.60
CA GLU A 263 6.16 6.04 15.60
C GLU A 263 5.99 5.08 14.42
N PHE A 264 6.78 5.26 13.35
CA PHE A 264 6.76 4.33 12.23
C PHE A 264 7.32 2.96 12.66
N ASP A 265 8.48 2.99 13.33
CA ASP A 265 9.15 1.81 13.85
C ASP A 265 8.33 1.08 14.92
N SER A 266 7.57 1.81 15.75
CA SER A 266 6.83 1.23 16.88
C SER A 266 5.35 0.98 16.61
N GLY A 267 4.72 1.79 15.75
CA GLY A 267 3.29 1.75 15.43
C GLY A 267 2.94 0.81 14.28
N PHE A 268 3.87 0.61 13.34
CA PHE A 268 3.69 -0.35 12.24
C PHE A 268 4.10 -1.78 12.65
N ALA A 269 5.05 -1.90 13.59
CA ALA A 269 5.74 -3.15 13.95
C ALA A 269 4.96 -4.17 14.82
N THR A 270 3.62 -4.12 14.92
CA THR A 270 2.92 -5.22 15.60
C THR A 270 2.50 -6.36 14.68
N ASN A 271 2.38 -6.15 13.35
CA ASN A 271 2.05 -7.24 12.38
C ASN A 271 2.37 -6.94 10.90
N ARG A 272 3.00 -5.80 10.56
CA ARG A 272 3.29 -5.44 9.16
C ARG A 272 4.76 -5.04 9.08
N VAL A 273 5.57 -5.81 8.36
CA VAL A 273 6.97 -5.48 8.05
C VAL A 273 7.01 -5.24 6.54
N GLN A 274 7.76 -4.24 6.09
CA GLN A 274 7.86 -3.80 4.70
C GLN A 274 9.34 -3.71 4.32
N THR A 275 9.61 -3.83 3.03
CA THR A 275 10.96 -3.69 2.47
C THR A 275 11.47 -2.27 2.69
N SER A 276 12.58 -2.12 3.41
CA SER A 276 13.36 -0.89 3.50
C SER A 276 14.30 -0.80 2.30
N PHE A 277 14.04 0.12 1.38
CA PHE A 277 14.82 0.23 0.13
C PHE A 277 15.56 1.56 -0.03
N GLY A 278 15.40 2.50 0.91
CA GLY A 278 16.11 3.77 0.85
C GLY A 278 16.25 4.49 2.19
N ARG A 279 17.12 5.50 2.22
CA ARG A 279 17.34 6.42 3.35
C ARG A 279 17.40 7.86 2.89
N VAL A 280 16.66 8.75 3.53
CA VAL A 280 16.73 10.18 3.25
C VAL A 280 18.10 10.73 3.66
N LEU A 281 18.86 11.22 2.68
CA LEU A 281 20.14 11.93 2.87
C LEU A 281 19.93 13.41 3.20
N SER A 282 18.90 14.04 2.61
CA SER A 282 18.54 15.44 2.86
C SER A 282 17.07 15.71 2.50
N GLY A 283 16.48 16.76 3.06
CA GLY A 283 15.07 17.13 2.84
C GLY A 283 14.12 16.69 3.95
N MET A 284 14.61 16.29 5.13
CA MET A 284 13.76 16.02 6.29
C MET A 284 13.02 17.27 6.79
N ASP A 285 13.62 18.46 6.62
CA ASP A 285 13.00 19.76 6.87
C ASP A 285 11.85 20.07 5.88
N VAL A 286 11.99 19.62 4.62
CA VAL A 286 10.91 19.68 3.63
C VAL A 286 9.74 18.79 4.06
N ILE A 287 10.01 17.55 4.49
CA ILE A 287 8.98 16.65 5.02
C ILE A 287 8.31 17.25 6.26
N ALA A 288 9.08 17.82 7.18
CA ALA A 288 8.53 18.51 8.35
C ALA A 288 7.63 19.70 7.96
N THR A 289 7.98 20.43 6.90
CA THR A 289 7.13 21.51 6.36
C THR A 289 5.80 20.96 5.81
N MET A 290 5.83 19.81 5.12
CA MET A 290 4.63 19.15 4.61
C MET A 290 3.69 18.70 5.75
N THR A 291 4.24 18.04 6.77
CA THR A 291 3.46 17.43 7.85
C THR A 291 3.03 18.42 8.93
N ALA A 292 3.57 19.64 8.93
CA ALA A 292 3.09 20.75 9.75
C ALA A 292 1.80 21.41 9.20
N MET A 293 1.38 21.05 7.99
CA MET A 293 0.16 21.59 7.38
C MET A 293 -1.10 21.01 8.03
N GLU A 294 -2.21 21.73 7.89
CA GLU A 294 -3.52 21.23 8.28
C GLU A 294 -3.84 19.94 7.52
N ARG A 295 -4.53 19.02 8.20
CA ARG A 295 -4.93 17.72 7.68
C ARG A 295 -6.45 17.63 7.62
N LEU A 296 -6.97 16.93 6.62
CA LEU A 296 -8.39 16.80 6.29
C LEU A 296 -8.85 15.33 6.30
N GLY A 297 -10.16 15.13 6.33
CA GLY A 297 -10.81 13.82 6.23
C GLY A 297 -11.02 13.11 7.58
N MET A 298 -11.86 12.07 7.58
CA MET A 298 -11.97 11.19 8.76
C MET A 298 -10.64 10.46 8.97
N GLY A 299 -10.08 10.55 10.18
CA GLY A 299 -8.71 10.10 10.47
C GLY A 299 -7.63 11.14 10.16
N GLY A 300 -8.00 12.21 9.47
CA GLY A 300 -7.13 13.33 9.18
C GLY A 300 -5.91 12.93 8.36
N GLU A 301 -5.97 11.99 7.42
CA GLU A 301 -4.75 11.51 6.74
C GLU A 301 -4.42 12.27 5.45
N SER A 302 -5.33 13.11 4.95
CA SER A 302 -5.09 13.89 3.73
C SER A 302 -4.56 15.29 4.05
N PHE A 303 -3.66 15.84 3.24
CA PHE A 303 -3.19 17.22 3.42
C PHE A 303 -4.28 18.25 3.07
N ALA A 304 -4.31 19.43 3.70
CA ALA A 304 -5.22 20.50 3.29
C ALA A 304 -4.86 21.13 1.93
N LYS A 305 -3.59 20.99 1.52
CA LYS A 305 -3.06 21.46 0.25
C LYS A 305 -2.39 20.31 -0.49
N ARG A 306 -2.47 20.32 -1.82
CA ARG A 306 -1.85 19.29 -2.66
C ARG A 306 -0.34 19.44 -2.68
N LEU A 307 0.35 18.33 -2.58
CA LEU A 307 1.81 18.21 -2.58
C LEU A 307 2.21 17.33 -3.74
N PHE A 308 3.18 17.75 -4.55
CA PHE A 308 3.57 17.01 -5.75
C PHE A 308 5.01 16.53 -5.70
N LEU A 309 5.26 15.37 -6.28
CA LEU A 309 6.54 14.94 -6.81
C LEU A 309 6.70 15.58 -8.19
N GLU A 310 7.26 16.77 -8.29
CA GLU A 310 7.39 17.49 -9.56
C GLU A 310 8.31 16.75 -10.55
N LYS A 311 9.39 16.18 -10.02
CA LYS A 311 10.35 15.40 -10.81
C LYS A 311 11.08 14.39 -9.93
N VAL A 312 11.25 13.16 -10.40
CA VAL A 312 12.16 12.18 -9.79
C VAL A 312 13.32 11.89 -10.75
N VAL A 313 14.56 12.12 -10.28
CA VAL A 313 15.79 11.88 -11.05
C VAL A 313 16.64 10.87 -10.30
N ILE A 314 17.21 9.91 -11.04
CA ILE A 314 18.16 8.94 -10.51
C ILE A 314 19.57 9.38 -10.91
N GLU A 315 20.44 9.53 -9.92
CA GLU A 315 21.87 9.80 -10.04
C GLU A 315 22.64 8.49 -9.75
N GLU A 316 23.70 8.22 -10.50
CA GLU A 316 24.62 7.08 -10.31
C GLU A 316 25.94 7.59 -9.72
N ARG A 317 26.55 6.84 -8.80
CA ARG A 317 27.79 7.20 -8.09
C ARG A 317 28.82 6.09 -8.07
#